data_AF-A0AAU0P164-F1
#
_entry.id   AF-A0AAU0P164-F1
#
_cell.length_a   1.000
_cell.length_b   1.000
_cell.length_c   1.000
_cell.angle_alpha   90.00
_cell.angle_beta   90.00
_cell.angle_gamma   90.00
#
_symmetry.space_group_name_H-M   'P 1'
#
loop_
_entity.id
_entity.type
_entity.pdbx_description
1 polymer ?
#
loop_
_entity_poly.entity_id
_entity_poly.type
_entity_poly.pdbx_seq_one_letter_code
_entity_poly.pdbx_strand_id
1 'polypeptide(L)' 'MKNKIDAILKCYGKEKFEQKFEVEIDGELYNGWYIYGLNTKEQLLQWFSKKQILEIYESGV' A
#
# COMPACT_ATOMS: atom_id res chain seq x y z
N MET A 1 13.09 -1.30 -5.83
CA MET A 1 12.69 -0.10 -5.05
C MET A 1 11.58 0.72 -5.72
N LYS A 2 11.72 1.25 -6.95
CA LYS A 2 10.60 1.94 -7.63
C LYS A 2 9.37 1.04 -7.85
N ASN A 3 9.59 -0.20 -8.33
CA ASN A 3 8.49 -1.16 -8.55
C ASN A 3 7.71 -1.51 -7.27
N LYS A 4 8.42 -1.67 -6.13
CA LYS A 4 7.81 -2.09 -4.86
C LYS A 4 6.87 -1.04 -4.28
N ILE A 5 7.28 0.24 -4.23
CA ILE A 5 6.40 1.29 -3.72
C ILE A 5 5.19 1.51 -4.64
N ASP A 6 5.38 1.41 -5.95
CA ASP A 6 4.27 1.57 -6.90
C ASP A 6 3.28 0.38 -6.81
N ALA A 7 3.77 -0.83 -6.54
CA ALA A 7 2.95 -2.00 -6.22
C ALA A 7 2.14 -1.81 -4.92
N ILE A 8 2.79 -1.36 -3.84
CA ILE A 8 2.13 -1.06 -2.55
C ILE A 8 1.02 -0.01 -2.75
N LEU A 9 1.33 1.08 -3.47
CA LEU A 9 0.36 2.15 -3.74
C LEU A 9 -0.80 1.69 -4.64
N LYS A 10 -0.59 0.69 -5.51
CA LYS A 10 -1.65 0.08 -6.34
C LYS A 10 -2.62 -0.77 -5.49
N CYS A 11 -2.12 -1.39 -4.44
CA CYS A 11 -2.92 -2.17 -3.49
C CYS A 11 -3.51 -1.34 -2.34
N TYR A 12 -3.16 -0.05 -2.27
CA TYR A 12 -3.58 0.80 -1.15
C TYR A 12 -5.03 1.29 -1.28
N GLY A 13 -5.75 1.23 -0.17
CA GLY A 13 -7.04 1.88 0.02
C GLY A 13 -8.05 0.97 0.70
N LYS A 14 -9.02 1.58 1.39
CA LYS A 14 -10.04 0.84 2.15
C LYS A 14 -10.78 -0.18 1.29
N GLU A 15 -11.18 0.22 0.09
CA GLU A 15 -11.87 -0.66 -0.86
C GLU A 15 -11.01 -1.86 -1.25
N LYS A 16 -9.72 -1.65 -1.54
CA LYS A 16 -8.78 -2.72 -1.90
C LYS A 16 -8.60 -3.72 -0.77
N PHE A 17 -8.50 -3.23 0.46
CA PHE A 17 -8.44 -4.06 1.65
C PHE A 17 -9.72 -4.88 1.86
N GLU A 18 -10.90 -4.24 1.79
CA GLU A 18 -12.20 -4.91 1.99
C GLU A 18 -12.49 -5.96 0.92
N GLN A 19 -12.07 -5.71 -0.32
CA GLN A 19 -12.19 -6.65 -1.44
C GLN A 19 -11.15 -7.77 -1.41
N LYS A 20 -10.20 -7.76 -0.45
CA LYS A 20 -9.05 -8.67 -0.41
C LYS A 20 -8.31 -8.69 -1.76
N PHE A 21 -8.05 -7.50 -2.30
CA PHE A 21 -7.33 -7.36 -3.55
C PHE A 21 -5.93 -7.96 -3.44
N GLU A 22 -5.48 -8.68 -4.46
CA GLU A 22 -4.14 -9.26 -4.50
C GLU A 22 -3.53 -9.06 -5.88
N VAL A 23 -2.22 -8.83 -5.94
CA VAL A 23 -1.48 -8.80 -7.20
C VAL A 23 -0.07 -9.34 -6.99
N GLU A 24 0.38 -10.15 -7.93
CA GLU A 24 1.76 -10.64 -7.98
C GLU A 24 2.57 -9.75 -8.95
N ILE A 25 3.69 -9.22 -8.47
CA ILE A 25 4.61 -8.40 -9.26
C ILE A 25 6.03 -8.88 -8.96
N ASP A 26 6.78 -9.22 -10.01
CA ASP A 26 8.16 -9.70 -9.90
C ASP A 26 8.32 -10.91 -8.93
N GLY A 27 7.30 -11.77 -8.81
CA GLY A 27 7.28 -12.94 -7.92
C GLY A 27 6.98 -12.62 -6.44
N GLU A 28 6.67 -11.36 -6.12
CA GLU A 28 6.22 -10.94 -4.78
C GLU A 28 4.70 -10.70 -4.78
N LEU A 29 4.00 -11.22 -3.77
CA LEU A 29 2.57 -11.03 -3.58
C LEU A 29 2.32 -9.74 -2.77
N TYR A 30 1.47 -8.87 -3.31
CA TYR A 30 1.01 -7.64 -2.67
C TYR A 30 -0.48 -7.70 -2.42
N ASN A 31 -0.86 -7.55 -1.15
CA ASN A 31 -2.25 -7.63 -0.72
C ASN A 31 -2.82 -6.23 -0.47
N GLY A 32 -4.15 -6.14 -0.55
CA GLY A 32 -4.91 -4.95 -0.22
C GLY A 32 -4.56 -4.49 1.20
N TRP A 33 -4.22 -3.22 1.33
CA TRP A 33 -3.75 -2.63 2.58
C TRP A 33 -4.30 -1.22 2.75
N TYR A 34 -4.60 -0.82 3.98
CA TYR A 34 -4.93 0.58 4.29
C TYR A 34 -4.64 0.88 5.77
N ILE A 35 -4.46 2.15 6.07
CA ILE A 35 -4.32 2.64 7.45
C ILE A 35 -5.67 3.20 7.86
N TYR A 36 -6.20 2.81 9.02
CA TYR A 36 -7.49 3.31 9.49
C TYR A 36 -7.50 4.85 9.53
N GLY A 37 -8.53 5.44 8.91
CA GLY A 37 -8.65 6.89 8.75
C GLY A 37 -7.99 7.48 7.50
N LEU A 38 -7.18 6.69 6.77
CA LEU A 38 -6.58 7.03 5.48
C LEU A 38 -7.11 6.06 4.41
N ASN A 39 -8.23 6.42 3.80
CA ASN A 39 -8.99 5.53 2.92
C ASN A 39 -8.46 5.50 1.48
N THR A 40 -7.72 6.54 1.05
CA THR A 40 -7.23 6.66 -0.33
C THR A 40 -5.73 6.89 -0.40
N LYS A 41 -5.13 6.52 -1.54
CA LYS A 41 -3.68 6.71 -1.78
C LYS A 41 -3.28 8.19 -1.73
N GLU A 42 -4.18 9.09 -2.13
CA GLU A 42 -3.95 10.54 -2.09
C GLU A 42 -3.81 11.01 -0.64
N GLN A 43 -4.67 10.51 0.26
CA GLN A 43 -4.55 10.79 1.69
C GLN A 43 -3.23 10.26 2.22
N LEU A 44 -2.87 8.99 1.96
CA LEU A 44 -1.59 8.43 2.40
C LEU A 44 -0.38 9.29 1.98
N LEU A 45 -0.36 9.74 0.71
CA LEU A 45 0.73 10.54 0.15
C LEU A 45 0.78 11.98 0.67
N GLN A 46 -0.30 12.51 1.26
CA GLN A 46 -0.30 13.80 1.95
C GLN A 46 0.39 13.73 3.31
N TRP A 47 0.30 12.58 3.99
CA TRP A 47 0.81 12.40 5.36
C TRP A 47 2.21 11.79 5.38
N PHE A 48 2.56 10.95 4.41
CA PHE A 48 3.81 10.19 4.42
C PHE A 48 4.59 10.30 3.11
N SER A 49 5.91 10.40 3.24
CA SER A 49 6.81 10.22 2.10
C SER A 49 6.80 8.76 1.62
N LYS A 50 7.19 8.53 0.35
CA LYS A 50 7.33 7.17 -0.22
C LYS A 50 8.23 6.25 0.62
N LYS A 51 9.28 6.80 1.24
CA LYS A 51 10.18 6.05 2.12
C LYS A 51 9.46 5.60 3.39
N GLN A 52 8.74 6.50 4.05
CA GLN A 52 7.96 6.16 5.25
C GLN A 52 6.84 5.16 4.95
N ILE A 53 6.17 5.28 3.78
CA ILE A 53 5.15 4.31 3.37
C ILE A 53 5.73 2.90 3.25
N LEU A 54 6.93 2.78 2.66
CA LEU A 54 7.63 1.51 2.56
C LEU A 54 7.96 0.93 3.94
N GLU A 55 8.51 1.77 4.83
CA GLU A 55 8.86 1.37 6.21
C GLU A 55 7.61 0.91 7.00
N ILE A 56 6.48 1.61 6.86
CA ILE A 56 5.22 1.24 7.51
C ILE A 56 4.71 -0.09 6.95
N TYR A 57 4.65 -0.25 5.63
CA TYR A 57 4.19 -1.49 5.00
C TYR A 57 5.05 -2.69 5.42
N GLU A 58 6.37 -2.53 5.45
CA GLU A 58 7.30 -3.59 5.86
C GLU A 58 7.25 -3.90 7.37
N SER A 59 6.68 -3.00 8.18
CA SER A 59 6.46 -3.25 9.61
C SER A 59 5.28 -4.20 9.90
N GLY A 60 4.45 -4.51 8.89
CA GLY A 60 3.32 -5.42 9.02
C GLY A 60 2.05 -4.83 9.67
N VAL A 61 1.97 -3.50 9.73
CA VAL A 61 0.78 -2.73 10.17
C VAL A 61 -0.37 -2.87 9.18
#